data_AF-A0A7K2DI59-F1
#
_entry.id   AF-A0A7K2DI59-F1
#
_cell.length_a   1.000
_cell.length_b   1.000
_cell.length_c   1.000
_cell.angle_alpha   90.00
_cell.angle_beta   90.00
_cell.angle_gamma   90.00
#
_symmetry.space_group_name_H-M   'P 1'
#
loop_
_entity.id
_entity.type
_entity.pdbx_description
1 polymer ?
#
loop_
_entity_poly.entity_id
_entity_poly.type
_entity_poly.pdbx_seq_one_letter_code
_entity_poly.pdbx_strand_id
1 'polypeptide(L)' 'CDNVYFIADSNHGYKMIGVGTLVASELLGEPQALLEPFRWSRYAEGKLHPVSNSPYPWS' A
#
# COMPACT_ATOMS: atom_id res chain seq x y z
N CYS A 1 -2.65 -16.65 -12.34
CA CYS A 1 -1.60 -17.15 -11.44
C CYS A 1 -1.53 -16.17 -10.29
N ASP A 2 -2.05 -16.55 -9.13
CA ASP A 2 -2.22 -15.64 -7.99
C ASP A 2 -1.22 -15.97 -6.87
N ASN A 3 0.03 -16.27 -7.26
CA ASN A 3 1.09 -16.70 -6.36
C ASN A 3 2.21 -15.66 -6.23
N VAL A 4 1.95 -14.41 -6.65
CA VAL A 4 2.92 -13.32 -6.62
C VAL A 4 2.26 -12.11 -5.95
N TYR A 5 3.01 -11.48 -5.05
CA TYR A 5 2.65 -10.21 -4.43
C TYR A 5 3.75 -9.19 -4.70
N PHE A 6 3.36 -7.97 -5.05
CA PHE A 6 4.29 -6.91 -5.41
C PHE A 6 4.22 -5.77 -4.40
N ILE A 7 5.35 -5.46 -3.77
CA ILE A 7 5.54 -4.29 -2.91
C ILE A 7 6.54 -3.38 -3.62
N ALA A 8 6.08 -2.19 -4.02
CA ALA A 8 6.94 -1.14 -4.54
C ALA A 8 6.85 0.09 -3.65
N ASP A 9 8.02 0.64 -3.34
CA ASP A 9 8.17 1.81 -2.48
C ASP A 9 9.04 2.87 -3.19
N SER A 10 8.82 4.14 -2.82
CA SER A 10 9.48 5.31 -3.40
C SER A 10 10.53 5.89 -2.45
N ASN A 11 11.48 5.07 -1.99
CA ASN A 11 12.61 5.45 -1.14
C ASN A 11 12.27 5.84 0.31
N HIS A 12 11.14 5.36 0.83
CA HIS A 12 10.70 5.55 2.21
C HIS A 12 10.57 4.24 3.00
N GLY A 13 10.93 3.10 2.41
CA GLY A 13 10.67 1.76 2.93
C GLY A 13 11.26 1.47 4.31
N TYR A 14 12.38 2.10 4.70
CA TYR A 14 13.01 1.85 6.00
C TYR A 14 12.12 2.19 7.19
N LYS A 15 11.40 3.32 7.15
CA LYS A 15 10.44 3.69 8.20
C LYS A 15 9.14 2.89 8.12
N MET A 16 8.93 2.19 7.00
CA MET A 16 7.74 1.39 6.70
C MET A 16 7.98 -0.10 6.97
N ILE A 17 8.95 -0.46 7.82
CA ILE A 17 9.28 -1.85 8.15
C ILE A 17 8.08 -2.68 8.64
N GLY A 18 7.09 -2.04 9.26
CA GLY A 18 5.84 -2.68 9.69
C GLY A 18 4.90 -3.11 8.55
N VAL A 19 5.12 -2.66 7.31
CA VAL A 19 4.31 -3.05 6.14
C VAL A 19 4.42 -4.54 5.84
N GLY A 20 5.56 -5.17 6.16
CA GLY A 20 5.75 -6.61 5.96
C GLY A 20 4.71 -7.44 6.74
N THR A 21 4.41 -7.07 7.98
CA THR A 21 3.39 -7.73 8.80
C THR A 21 1.99 -7.55 8.19
N LEU A 22 1.66 -6.34 7.74
CA LEU A 22 0.38 -6.07 7.10
C LEU A 22 0.20 -6.90 5.82
N VAL A 23 1.23 -6.97 4.97
CA VAL A 23 1.19 -7.77 3.74
C VAL A 23 1.06 -9.26 4.04
N ALA A 24 1.74 -9.76 5.07
CA ALA A 24 1.61 -11.16 5.49
C ALA A 24 0.17 -11.51 5.89
N SER A 25 -0.48 -10.67 6.68
CA SER A 25 -1.91 -10.85 7.04
C SER A 25 -2.83 -10.78 5.81
N GLU A 26 -2.61 -9.81 4.91
CA GLU A 26 -3.39 -9.71 3.65
C GLU A 26 -3.28 -11.00 2.81
N LEU A 27 -2.08 -11.58 2.70
CA LEU A 27 -1.83 -12.83 1.99
C LEU A 27 -2.52 -14.04 2.64
N LEU A 28 -2.77 -14.00 3.94
CA LEU A 28 -3.53 -15.02 4.68
C LEU A 28 -5.05 -14.80 4.60
N GLY A 29 -5.49 -13.80 3.82
CA GLY A 29 -6.91 -13.50 3.62
C GLY A 29 -7.50 -12.57 4.68
N GLU A 30 -6.66 -11.87 5.45
CA GLU A 30 -7.09 -10.86 6.42
C GLU A 30 -6.90 -9.45 5.82
N PRO A 31 -7.97 -8.80 5.30
CA PRO A 31 -7.83 -7.52 4.61
C PRO A 31 -7.33 -6.41 5.55
N GLN A 32 -6.34 -5.64 5.08
CA GLN A 32 -5.73 -4.55 5.84
C GLN A 32 -6.19 -3.20 5.29
N ALA A 33 -7.00 -2.48 6.06
CA ALA A 33 -7.52 -1.16 5.67
C ALA A 33 -6.41 -0.14 5.32
N LEU A 34 -5.25 -0.25 5.95
CA LEU A 34 -4.09 0.61 5.67
C LEU A 34 -3.46 0.36 4.29
N LEU A 35 -3.65 -0.82 3.70
CA LEU A 35 -3.12 -1.18 2.38
C LEU A 35 -4.07 -0.81 1.23
N GLU A 36 -5.36 -0.55 1.51
CA GLU A 36 -6.38 -0.22 0.51
C GLU A 36 -5.96 0.88 -0.47
N PRO A 37 -5.39 2.03 -0.04
CA PRO A 37 -4.99 3.09 -0.96
C PRO A 37 -3.87 2.72 -1.93
N PHE A 38 -3.13 1.65 -1.62
CA PHE A 38 -1.95 1.20 -2.38
C PHE A 38 -2.26 0.05 -3.33
N ARG A 39 -3.49 -0.49 -3.30
CA ARG A 39 -3.89 -1.60 -4.17
C ARG A 39 -3.80 -1.22 -5.64
N TRP A 40 -3.29 -2.15 -6.44
CA TRP A 40 -3.15 -1.97 -7.89
C TRP A 40 -4.48 -1.68 -8.60
N SER A 41 -5.59 -2.25 -8.13
CA SER A 41 -6.91 -2.07 -8.75
C SER A 41 -7.38 -0.62 -8.75
N ARG A 42 -6.83 0.25 -7.89
CA ARG A 42 -7.19 1.66 -7.80
C ARG A 42 -7.07 2.40 -9.14
N TYR A 43 -6.12 2.00 -9.98
CA TYR A 43 -5.92 2.61 -11.30
C TYR A 43 -7.08 2.30 -12.25
N ALA A 44 -7.55 1.05 -12.25
CA ALA A 44 -8.68 0.63 -13.08
C ALA A 44 -10.01 1.19 -12.56
N GLU A 45 -10.15 1.29 -11.24
CA GLU A 45 -11.37 1.78 -10.57
C GLU A 45 -11.45 3.31 -10.48
N GLY A 46 -10.40 4.04 -10.89
CA GLY A 46 -10.34 5.50 -10.77
C GLY A 46 -10.28 6.00 -9.32
N LYS A 47 -9.87 5.16 -8.37
CA LYS A 47 -9.70 5.52 -6.96
C LYS A 47 -8.41 6.32 -6.78
N LEU A 48 -8.57 7.61 -6.47
CA LEU A 48 -7.46 8.51 -6.19
C LEU A 48 -6.78 8.14 -4.87
N HIS A 49 -5.47 8.36 -4.82
CA HIS A 49 -4.73 8.24 -3.57
C HIS A 49 -5.18 9.34 -2.59
N PRO A 50 -5.27 9.07 -1.28
CA PRO A 50 -5.56 10.09 -0.28
C PRO A 50 -4.59 11.27 -0.38
N VAL A 51 -5.13 12.47 -0.22
CA VAL A 51 -4.32 13.69 -0.12
C VAL A 51 -3.59 13.66 1.21
N SER A 52 -2.28 13.85 1.17
CA SER A 52 -1.46 13.96 2.37
C SER A 52 -1.82 15.23 3.15
N ASN A 53 -2.06 15.10 4.45
CA ASN A 53 -2.18 16.24 5.37
C ASN A 53 -0.81 16.72 5.89
N SER A 54 0.28 16.19 5.34
CA SER A 54 1.63 16.60 5.71
C SER A 54 1.87 18.06 5.28
N PRO A 55 2.45 18.91 6.15
CA PRO A 55 2.84 20.27 5.78
C PRO A 55 4.05 20.31 4.82
N TYR A 56 4.66 19.15 4.53
CA TYR A 56 5.81 19.03 3.64
C TYR A 56 5.37 18.66 2.21
N PRO A 57 5.94 19.28 1.17
CA PRO A 57 5.42 19.25 -0.22
C PRO A 57 5.68 17.95 -0.98
N TRP A 58 5.84 16.82 -0.31
CA TRP A 58 6.04 15.53 -0.97
C TRP A 58 4.68 14.93 -1.36
N SER A 59 4.25 15.24 -2.58
CA SER A 59 3.18 14.54 -3.32
C SER A 59 3.80 13.55 -4.29
#